data_AF-A0A2V5GXJ5-F1
#
_entry.id   AF-A0A2V5GXJ5-F1
#
_cell.length_a   1.000
_cell.length_b   1.000
_cell.length_c   1.000
_cell.angle_alpha   90.00
_cell.angle_beta   90.00
_cell.angle_gamma   90.00
#
_symmetry.space_group_name_H-M   'P 1'
#
loop_
_entity.id
_entity.type
_entity.pdbx_description
1 polymer ?
#
loop_
_entity_poly.entity_id
_entity_poly.type
_entity_poly.pdbx_seq_one_letter_code
_entity_poly.pdbx_strand_id
1 'polypeptide(L)'
;MRSLFAILCLMAVRALSTESLLPFKRAADVSQTSVAPEKDITLYYQAVSQPGTAAKVDAQMRLPTVVLEEITTVSSVSCSAESVEVVFASTTDYQRSVSAWPSSSFILLTNHLGDCDAENERGVYLVESSTVASANNNNTITAHTTRSSFRDQAQSISVVFNASAVASHKRDWTIALSDEWSGELINTKDLAIDVQDVSLSTTLDLSGGVELDVTNSTATSLYLELDLALFAELNVSAQATAAYSTDLWSYTYDALSVTAFEITGILSVGPSLTLGVGVEFGVTGEANITADLSTQITRGTVYLDLLHSDASTSSGWTPTQTASATLSGEVDAQLNPFADVELAVGVNVLNGLLEVSAGVEAKAEVVNTFSVAGAGDVSSTTGVTAVTGTGACSNGYWFTSDFVFDVDAFVTSLYSVTLYTVTVPIFATECFPF
;
A
#
# COMPACT_ATOMS: atom_id res chain seq x y z
N MET A 1 -33.85 -26.61 9.61
CA MET A 1 -33.38 -27.96 9.27
C MET A 1 -32.56 -27.82 8.00
N ARG A 2 -31.22 -27.90 8.11
CA ARG A 2 -30.18 -28.18 7.08
C ARG A 2 -30.34 -27.68 5.63
N SER A 3 -29.49 -26.74 5.23
CA SER A 3 -28.46 -26.82 4.15
C SER A 3 -28.04 -25.40 3.77
N LEU A 4 -26.91 -24.86 4.23
CA LEU A 4 -25.58 -24.97 3.62
C LEU A 4 -25.59 -24.90 2.07
N PHE A 5 -25.47 -23.68 1.56
CA PHE A 5 -24.67 -23.38 0.37
C PHE A 5 -23.79 -22.18 0.71
N ALA A 6 -22.70 -22.46 1.43
CA ALA A 6 -21.51 -21.63 1.29
C ALA A 6 -20.92 -22.03 -0.07
N ILE A 7 -21.09 -21.19 -1.08
CA ILE A 7 -20.29 -21.28 -2.29
C ILE A 7 -18.87 -20.93 -1.84
N LEU A 8 -18.11 -21.96 -1.52
CA LEU A 8 -16.68 -21.89 -1.30
C LEU A 8 -16.08 -21.59 -2.67
N CYS A 9 -16.04 -20.31 -3.06
CA CYS A 9 -15.16 -19.88 -4.12
C CYS A 9 -13.75 -20.15 -3.58
N LEU A 10 -13.14 -21.25 -4.04
CA LEU A 10 -11.69 -21.45 -3.91
C LEU A 10 -11.04 -20.37 -4.78
N MET A 11 -11.01 -19.14 -4.28
CA MET A 11 -9.99 -18.21 -4.72
C MET A 11 -8.69 -18.83 -4.26
N ALA A 12 -7.95 -19.39 -5.21
CA ALA A 12 -6.56 -19.71 -4.99
C ALA A 12 -5.91 -18.42 -4.50
N VAL A 13 -5.62 -18.34 -3.20
CA VAL A 13 -4.71 -17.34 -2.65
C VAL A 13 -3.40 -17.57 -3.39
N ARG A 14 -3.19 -16.84 -4.49
CA ARG A 14 -1.89 -16.77 -5.11
C ARG A 14 -1.01 -16.17 -4.04
N ALA A 15 0.00 -16.92 -3.61
CA ALA A 15 1.03 -16.37 -2.75
C ALA A 15 1.50 -15.06 -3.38
N LEU A 16 1.43 -13.97 -2.62
CA LEU A 16 1.97 -12.68 -3.01
C LEU A 16 3.39 -12.92 -3.51
N SER A 17 3.68 -12.57 -4.76
CA SER A 17 5.07 -12.55 -5.20
C SER A 17 5.73 -11.38 -4.48
N THR A 18 6.69 -11.67 -3.62
CA THR A 18 7.61 -10.65 -3.10
C THR A 18 8.73 -10.46 -4.11
N GLU A 19 8.94 -9.25 -4.58
CA GLU A 19 10.07 -8.88 -5.43
C GLU A 19 11.24 -8.44 -4.54
N SER A 20 12.33 -9.20 -4.56
CA SER A 20 13.55 -8.81 -3.87
C SER A 20 14.26 -7.71 -4.65
N LEU A 21 14.56 -6.59 -4.00
CA LEU A 21 15.40 -5.52 -4.53
C LEU A 21 16.85 -5.92 -4.40
N LEU A 22 17.52 -6.00 -5.55
CA LEU A 22 18.88 -6.50 -5.62
C LEU A 22 19.88 -5.35 -5.64
N PRO A 23 21.08 -5.53 -5.08
CA PRO A 23 22.16 -4.57 -5.16
C PRO A 23 22.45 -4.15 -6.60
N PHE A 24 22.56 -2.84 -6.83
CA PHE A 24 23.00 -2.31 -8.11
C PHE A 24 24.01 -1.17 -7.91
N LYS A 25 24.92 -0.99 -8.88
CA LYS A 25 25.90 0.10 -8.89
C LYS A 25 25.45 1.21 -9.84
N ARG A 26 25.44 2.45 -9.37
CA ARG A 26 25.14 3.60 -10.23
C ARG A 26 26.38 4.01 -11.02
N ALA A 27 26.22 4.34 -12.31
CA ALA A 27 27.33 4.70 -13.20
C ALA A 27 28.17 5.90 -12.72
N ALA A 28 27.59 6.83 -11.95
CA ALA A 28 28.29 7.97 -11.39
C ALA A 28 29.31 7.58 -10.30
N ASP A 29 29.02 6.54 -9.52
CA ASP A 29 29.86 6.09 -8.40
C ASP A 29 31.07 5.29 -8.89
N VAL A 30 31.01 4.73 -10.11
CA VAL A 30 32.14 4.04 -10.76
C VAL A 30 33.36 4.94 -10.96
N SER A 31 33.19 6.27 -10.90
CA SER A 31 34.28 7.25 -11.04
C SER A 31 35.07 7.51 -9.76
N GLN A 32 34.58 7.05 -8.59
CA GLN A 32 35.26 7.19 -7.30
C GLN A 32 35.70 5.83 -6.76
N THR A 33 36.98 5.48 -6.91
CA THR A 33 37.56 4.33 -6.22
C THR A 33 38.01 4.73 -4.81
N SER A 34 37.07 4.78 -3.86
CA SER A 34 37.44 4.87 -2.44
C SER A 34 37.76 3.46 -1.93
N VAL A 35 39.04 3.20 -1.61
CA VAL A 35 39.46 1.99 -0.89
C VAL A 35 39.52 2.23 0.62
N ALA A 36 39.25 3.45 1.07
CA ALA A 36 39.30 3.80 2.48
C ALA A 36 38.02 3.33 3.17
N PRO A 37 38.11 2.74 4.38
CA PRO A 37 36.92 2.42 5.15
C PRO A 37 36.21 3.69 5.61
N GLU A 38 34.89 3.73 5.45
CA GLU A 38 34.05 4.88 5.79
C GLU A 38 32.95 4.46 6.76
N LYS A 39 32.47 5.39 7.60
CA LYS A 39 31.36 5.10 8.51
C LYS A 39 30.02 5.36 7.86
N ASP A 40 29.92 6.39 7.04
CA ASP A 40 28.70 6.72 6.32
C ASP A 40 28.79 6.05 4.95
N ILE A 41 27.83 5.19 4.62
CA ILE A 41 27.79 4.44 3.37
C ILE A 41 26.46 4.66 2.67
N THR A 42 26.48 4.59 1.34
CA THR A 42 25.28 4.65 0.50
C THR A 42 25.21 3.40 -0.36
N LEU A 43 24.08 2.71 -0.31
CA LEU A 43 23.83 1.47 -1.02
C LEU A 43 22.58 1.63 -1.89
N TYR A 44 22.65 1.12 -3.12
CA TYR A 44 21.52 1.16 -4.03
C TYR A 44 21.00 -0.24 -4.31
N TYR A 45 19.67 -0.32 -4.45
CA TYR A 45 18.94 -1.54 -4.74
C TYR A 45 17.89 -1.29 -5.82
N GLN A 46 17.64 -2.30 -6.65
CA GLN A 46 16.68 -2.24 -7.75
C GLN A 46 16.09 -3.63 -8.02
N ALA A 47 14.80 -3.69 -8.33
CA ALA A 47 14.15 -4.93 -8.76
C ALA A 47 14.62 -5.32 -10.18
N VAL A 48 14.81 -6.62 -10.40
CA VAL A 48 15.22 -7.16 -11.70
C VAL A 48 14.06 -7.18 -12.67
N SER A 49 12.88 -7.61 -12.19
CA SER A 49 11.70 -7.70 -13.04
C SER A 49 11.15 -6.31 -13.40
N GLN A 50 11.43 -5.32 -12.54
CA GLN A 50 10.89 -3.97 -12.65
C GLN A 50 11.91 -2.92 -12.21
N PRO A 51 12.74 -2.38 -13.13
CA PRO A 51 13.71 -1.32 -12.81
C PRO A 51 13.10 -0.07 -12.18
N GLY A 52 11.78 0.10 -12.28
CA GLY A 52 11.00 1.09 -11.56
C GLY A 52 10.98 0.92 -10.05
N THR A 53 11.13 -0.27 -9.49
CA THR A 53 11.20 -0.42 -8.04
C THR A 53 12.67 -0.31 -7.62
N ALA A 54 13.00 0.76 -6.92
CA ALA A 54 14.35 1.00 -6.45
C ALA A 54 14.37 1.63 -5.05
N ALA A 55 15.47 1.42 -4.36
CA ALA A 55 15.70 2.00 -3.05
C ALA A 55 17.13 2.50 -2.93
N LYS A 56 17.28 3.61 -2.20
CA LYS A 56 18.55 4.10 -1.69
C LYS A 56 18.57 3.86 -0.19
N VAL A 57 19.65 3.24 0.29
CA VAL A 57 19.91 3.02 1.70
C VAL A 57 21.14 3.82 2.08
N ASP A 58 21.00 4.80 2.95
CA ASP A 58 22.12 5.46 3.61
C ASP A 58 22.23 4.88 5.02
N ALA A 59 23.43 4.47 5.43
CA ALA A 59 23.66 3.93 6.76
C ALA A 59 24.89 4.57 7.40
N GLN A 60 24.74 4.96 8.67
CA GLN A 60 25.88 5.29 9.51
C GLN A 60 26.27 4.05 10.30
N MET A 61 27.46 3.52 10.04
CA MET A 61 27.97 2.29 10.62
C MET A 61 28.72 2.57 11.94
N ARG A 62 28.60 1.63 12.89
CA ARG A 62 29.31 1.68 14.18
C ARG A 62 30.82 1.64 14.00
N LEU A 63 31.27 0.86 13.02
CA LEU A 63 32.68 0.65 12.69
C LEU A 63 32.97 1.15 11.27
N PRO A 64 34.24 1.51 10.96
CA PRO A 64 34.64 1.79 9.59
C PRO A 64 34.27 0.61 8.68
N THR A 65 33.75 0.90 7.50
CA THR A 65 33.16 -0.10 6.60
C THR A 65 33.76 0.03 5.21
N VAL A 66 34.14 -1.08 4.62
CA VAL A 66 34.60 -1.15 3.23
C VAL A 66 33.51 -1.78 2.39
N VAL A 67 33.00 -1.03 1.42
CA VAL A 67 32.04 -1.52 0.43
C VAL A 67 32.81 -2.13 -0.73
N LEU A 68 33.03 -3.45 -0.71
CA LEU A 68 33.94 -4.12 -1.65
C LEU A 68 33.54 -3.94 -3.11
N GLU A 69 32.24 -3.76 -3.35
CA GLU A 69 31.72 -3.58 -4.69
C GLU A 69 32.08 -2.20 -5.29
N GLU A 70 32.38 -1.19 -4.48
CA GLU A 70 32.80 0.13 -4.97
C GLU A 70 34.27 0.14 -5.41
N ILE A 71 35.04 -0.86 -4.99
CA ILE A 71 36.43 -1.04 -5.40
C ILE A 71 36.47 -1.78 -6.73
N THR A 72 36.49 -1.03 -7.83
CA THR A 72 36.47 -1.57 -9.21
C THR A 72 37.61 -2.54 -9.55
N THR A 73 38.71 -2.50 -8.80
CA THR A 73 39.87 -3.37 -9.00
C THR A 73 39.81 -4.66 -8.18
N VAL A 74 38.78 -4.90 -7.37
CA VAL A 74 38.54 -6.21 -6.76
C VAL A 74 38.12 -7.18 -7.87
N SER A 75 38.96 -8.19 -8.13
CA SER A 75 38.72 -9.18 -9.17
C SER A 75 37.88 -10.36 -8.69
N SER A 76 38.00 -10.71 -7.42
CA SER A 76 37.21 -11.77 -6.80
C SER A 76 37.17 -11.59 -5.29
N VAL A 77 36.05 -12.00 -4.71
CA VAL A 77 35.89 -12.21 -3.26
C VAL A 77 35.60 -13.68 -3.06
N SER A 78 36.04 -14.27 -1.96
CA SER A 78 35.74 -15.65 -1.57
C SER A 78 35.49 -15.71 -0.08
N CYS A 79 34.36 -16.26 0.34
CA CYS A 79 34.00 -16.33 1.74
C CYS A 79 34.03 -17.76 2.28
N SER A 80 34.37 -17.87 3.56
CA SER A 80 34.16 -19.06 4.38
C SER A 80 33.32 -18.69 5.61
N ALA A 81 33.06 -19.65 6.48
CA ALA A 81 32.37 -19.38 7.75
C ALA A 81 33.15 -18.41 8.68
N GLU A 82 34.46 -18.29 8.49
CA GLU A 82 35.36 -17.57 9.41
C GLU A 82 36.25 -16.52 8.71
N SER A 83 36.12 -16.36 7.39
CA SER A 83 36.99 -15.45 6.64
C SER A 83 36.36 -14.91 5.35
N VAL A 84 36.83 -13.72 4.97
CA VAL A 84 36.60 -13.12 3.66
C VAL A 84 37.96 -12.88 3.00
N GLU A 85 38.16 -13.45 1.82
CA GLU A 85 39.34 -13.24 0.99
C GLU A 85 39.01 -12.29 -0.15
N VAL A 86 39.82 -11.24 -0.32
CA VAL A 86 39.65 -10.19 -1.34
C VAL A 86 40.88 -10.17 -2.24
N VAL A 87 40.70 -10.39 -3.53
CA VAL A 87 41.77 -10.41 -4.54
C VAL A 87 41.68 -9.15 -5.41
N PHE A 88 42.81 -8.48 -5.59
CA PHE A 88 42.88 -7.24 -6.37
C PHE A 88 43.61 -7.44 -7.70
N ALA A 89 43.01 -6.96 -8.79
CA ALA A 89 43.65 -6.84 -10.10
C ALA A 89 44.74 -5.74 -10.13
N SER A 90 44.64 -4.74 -9.23
CA SER A 90 45.56 -3.60 -9.14
C SER A 90 46.47 -3.72 -7.92
N THR A 91 47.77 -3.86 -8.12
CA THR A 91 48.76 -3.85 -7.03
C THR A 91 48.78 -2.52 -6.28
N THR A 92 48.48 -1.41 -6.96
CA THR A 92 48.42 -0.08 -6.33
C THR A 92 47.24 0.01 -5.36
N ASP A 93 46.05 -0.44 -5.76
CA ASP A 93 44.87 -0.39 -4.89
C ASP A 93 44.93 -1.44 -3.79
N TYR A 94 45.56 -2.59 -4.04
CA TYR A 94 45.94 -3.54 -2.99
C TYR A 94 46.83 -2.89 -1.93
N GLN A 95 47.93 -2.25 -2.31
CA GLN A 95 48.84 -1.60 -1.38
C GLN A 95 48.17 -0.45 -0.61
N ARG A 96 47.29 0.30 -1.28
CA ARG A 96 46.49 1.36 -0.64
C ARG A 96 45.51 0.76 0.37
N SER A 97 44.84 -0.34 0.04
CA SER A 97 43.93 -1.05 0.94
C SER A 97 44.66 -1.61 2.17
N VAL A 98 45.80 -2.28 1.97
CA VAL A 98 46.65 -2.77 3.07
C VAL A 98 47.10 -1.63 4.01
N SER A 99 47.33 -0.44 3.46
CA SER A 99 47.74 0.72 4.26
C SER A 99 46.57 1.42 4.95
N ALA A 100 45.36 1.36 4.38
CA ALA A 100 44.19 2.10 4.85
C ALA A 100 43.30 1.28 5.80
N TRP A 101 43.22 -0.05 5.61
CA TRP A 101 42.31 -0.89 6.36
C TRP A 101 42.85 -1.17 7.77
N PRO A 102 42.04 -1.00 8.83
CA PRO A 102 42.41 -1.40 10.18
C PRO A 102 42.76 -2.89 10.24
N SER A 103 43.64 -3.26 11.17
CA SER A 103 43.97 -4.66 11.40
C SER A 103 42.79 -5.48 11.95
N SER A 104 41.81 -4.82 12.58
CA SER A 104 40.58 -5.41 13.13
C SER A 104 39.57 -4.30 13.42
N SER A 105 38.35 -4.66 13.84
CA SER A 105 37.28 -3.72 14.20
C SER A 105 36.82 -2.83 13.05
N PHE A 106 36.56 -3.45 11.91
CA PHE A 106 35.93 -2.82 10.75
C PHE A 106 35.00 -3.83 10.08
N ILE A 107 34.20 -3.36 9.12
CA ILE A 107 33.20 -4.17 8.43
C ILE A 107 33.57 -4.32 6.95
N LEU A 108 33.38 -5.51 6.41
CA LEU A 108 33.39 -5.77 4.97
C LEU A 108 31.95 -5.95 4.51
N LEU A 109 31.53 -5.17 3.52
CA LEU A 109 30.28 -5.37 2.79
C LEU A 109 30.56 -6.04 1.45
N THR A 110 29.92 -7.18 1.23
CA THR A 110 29.93 -7.92 -0.04
C THR A 110 28.66 -7.57 -0.83
N ASN A 111 28.64 -7.90 -2.13
CA ASN A 111 27.42 -7.93 -2.95
C ASN A 111 27.35 -9.30 -3.62
N HIS A 112 27.14 -10.36 -2.83
CA HIS A 112 27.15 -11.75 -3.29
C HIS A 112 28.42 -12.18 -4.07
N LEU A 113 29.50 -11.38 -4.05
CA LEU A 113 30.73 -11.67 -4.78
C LEU A 113 31.37 -12.95 -4.25
N GLY A 114 31.45 -14.00 -5.08
CA GLY A 114 32.02 -15.29 -4.68
C GLY A 114 31.10 -16.17 -3.83
N ASP A 115 29.80 -16.06 -4.02
CA ASP A 115 28.76 -16.86 -3.33
C ASP A 115 28.79 -16.73 -1.80
N CYS A 116 29.24 -15.57 -1.31
CA CYS A 116 29.37 -15.28 0.12
C CYS A 116 28.04 -15.30 0.89
N ASP A 117 26.96 -14.91 0.21
CA ASP A 117 25.64 -14.70 0.79
C ASP A 117 24.57 -15.33 -0.10
N ALA A 118 23.29 -15.23 0.27
CA ALA A 118 22.22 -15.60 -0.65
C ALA A 118 22.34 -14.80 -1.96
N GLU A 119 21.85 -15.39 -3.05
CA GLU A 119 21.96 -14.78 -4.37
C GLU A 119 21.44 -13.34 -4.33
N ASN A 120 22.31 -12.39 -4.65
CA ASN A 120 22.01 -10.96 -4.68
C ASN A 120 21.67 -10.32 -3.31
N GLU A 121 22.18 -10.86 -2.20
CA GLU A 121 22.20 -10.21 -0.88
C GLU A 121 23.56 -9.53 -0.64
N ARG A 122 23.57 -8.41 0.09
CA ARG A 122 24.80 -7.83 0.64
C ARG A 122 25.12 -8.47 1.98
N GLY A 123 26.24 -9.18 2.08
CA GLY A 123 26.72 -9.70 3.35
C GLY A 123 27.37 -8.62 4.19
N VAL A 124 27.14 -8.71 5.50
CA VAL A 124 27.76 -7.86 6.51
C VAL A 124 28.74 -8.71 7.31
N TYR A 125 30.03 -8.45 7.18
CA TYR A 125 31.08 -9.24 7.83
C TYR A 125 31.89 -8.38 8.79
N LEU A 126 31.83 -8.71 10.08
CA LEU A 126 32.62 -8.05 11.10
C LEU A 126 34.03 -8.66 11.13
N VAL A 127 35.06 -7.83 10.98
CA VAL A 127 36.45 -8.25 11.10
C VAL A 127 36.91 -8.17 12.55
N GLU A 128 36.79 -9.28 13.28
CA GLU A 128 37.09 -9.33 14.72
C GLU A 128 38.57 -9.50 15.03
N SER A 129 39.32 -10.15 14.14
CA SER A 129 40.75 -10.45 14.33
C SER A 129 41.59 -10.07 13.12
N SER A 130 42.91 -10.17 13.27
CA SER A 130 43.91 -9.59 12.37
C SER A 130 43.63 -9.83 10.88
N THR A 131 43.61 -8.77 10.07
CA THR A 131 43.71 -8.87 8.61
C THR A 131 45.11 -9.34 8.22
N VAL A 132 45.18 -10.40 7.42
CA VAL A 132 46.44 -10.92 6.89
C VAL A 132 46.56 -10.52 5.42
N ALA A 133 47.49 -9.61 5.14
CA ALA A 133 47.88 -9.29 3.77
C ALA A 133 48.98 -10.28 3.32
N SER A 134 48.70 -11.10 2.30
CA SER A 134 49.71 -12.01 1.74
C SER A 134 50.37 -11.37 0.51
N ALA A 135 51.56 -10.80 0.70
CA ALA A 135 52.32 -10.16 -0.38
C ALA A 135 52.80 -11.16 -1.48
N ASN A 136 52.74 -12.48 -1.22
CA ASN A 136 53.25 -13.52 -2.12
C ASN A 136 52.14 -14.25 -2.90
N ASN A 137 50.86 -13.98 -2.61
CA ASN A 137 49.71 -14.63 -3.25
C ASN A 137 48.84 -13.58 -3.96
N ASN A 138 49.21 -13.21 -5.19
CA ASN A 138 48.29 -12.60 -6.16
C ASN A 138 47.50 -11.35 -5.71
N ASN A 139 48.11 -10.44 -4.91
CA ASN A 139 47.46 -9.25 -4.33
C ASN A 139 46.20 -9.58 -3.49
N THR A 140 46.29 -10.57 -2.58
CA THR A 140 45.17 -11.00 -1.73
C THR A 140 45.25 -10.45 -0.30
N ILE A 141 44.10 -9.99 0.22
CA ILE A 141 43.86 -9.69 1.64
C ILE A 141 42.90 -10.76 2.19
N THR A 142 43.28 -11.43 3.28
CA THR A 142 42.42 -12.36 4.01
C THR A 142 42.03 -11.72 5.35
N ALA A 143 40.75 -11.45 5.54
CA ALA A 143 40.19 -10.96 6.79
C ALA A 143 39.53 -12.11 7.54
N HIS A 144 39.75 -12.22 8.85
CA HIS A 144 39.04 -13.15 9.71
C HIS A 144 37.75 -12.51 10.19
N THR A 145 36.61 -13.13 9.89
CA THR A 145 35.31 -12.48 9.97
C THR A 145 34.24 -13.32 10.62
N THR A 146 33.28 -12.66 11.26
CA THR A 146 31.99 -13.24 11.66
C THR A 146 30.86 -12.58 10.87
N ARG A 147 29.85 -13.37 10.46
CA ARG A 147 28.66 -12.83 9.78
C ARG A 147 27.84 -12.01 10.79
N SER A 148 27.35 -10.86 10.34
CA SER A 148 26.54 -9.92 11.14
C SER A 148 25.37 -9.38 10.30
N SER A 149 24.80 -8.24 10.70
CA SER A 149 23.66 -7.62 10.06
C SER A 149 23.70 -6.09 10.17
N PHE A 150 22.92 -5.39 9.34
CA PHE A 150 22.73 -3.94 9.50
C PHE A 150 22.13 -3.60 10.86
N ARG A 151 21.27 -4.45 11.42
CA ARG A 151 20.67 -4.26 12.75
C ARG A 151 21.73 -4.16 13.85
N ASP A 152 22.77 -4.98 13.76
CA ASP A 152 23.82 -5.03 14.78
C ASP A 152 24.90 -3.97 14.57
N GLN A 153 25.16 -3.62 13.30
CA GLN A 153 26.31 -2.81 12.92
C GLN A 153 25.99 -1.36 12.55
N ALA A 154 24.73 -1.01 12.30
CA ALA A 154 24.34 0.38 12.05
C ALA A 154 24.10 1.15 13.37
N GLN A 155 24.37 2.45 13.34
CA GLN A 155 23.94 3.45 14.32
C GLN A 155 22.63 4.08 13.88
N SER A 156 22.52 4.40 12.59
CA SER A 156 21.29 4.85 11.95
C SER A 156 21.19 4.27 10.54
N ILE A 157 19.96 4.18 10.05
CA ILE A 157 19.66 3.80 8.67
C ILE A 157 18.56 4.72 8.12
N SER A 158 18.76 5.20 6.91
CA SER A 158 17.77 5.90 6.12
C SER A 158 17.51 5.12 4.85
N VAL A 159 16.25 4.80 4.58
CA VAL A 159 15.83 4.14 3.35
C VAL A 159 14.82 5.03 2.67
N VAL A 160 15.09 5.41 1.42
CA VAL A 160 14.12 6.04 0.54
C VAL A 160 13.84 5.09 -0.60
N PHE A 161 12.58 4.71 -0.75
CA PHE A 161 12.14 3.80 -1.80
C PHE A 161 11.15 4.49 -2.72
N ASN A 162 11.18 4.07 -3.97
CA ASN A 162 10.18 4.45 -4.94
C ASN A 162 9.80 3.19 -5.71
N ALA A 163 8.50 2.87 -5.79
CA ALA A 163 8.01 1.86 -6.70
C ALA A 163 8.01 2.34 -8.17
N SER A 164 8.47 3.57 -8.43
CA SER A 164 8.46 4.25 -9.73
C SER A 164 9.76 5.04 -9.98
N ALA A 165 10.83 4.34 -10.36
CA ALA A 165 12.11 4.88 -10.79
C ALA A 165 12.22 4.82 -12.32
N VAL A 166 12.62 5.95 -12.90
CA VAL A 166 12.85 6.18 -14.34
C VAL A 166 11.59 6.49 -15.15
N ALA A 167 11.22 7.77 -15.17
CA ALA A 167 10.67 8.50 -16.33
C ALA A 167 9.71 7.72 -17.25
N SER A 168 8.73 7.06 -16.64
CA SER A 168 7.67 6.33 -17.33
C SER A 168 6.46 6.40 -16.41
N HIS A 169 5.51 7.28 -16.77
CA HIS A 169 4.15 7.38 -16.23
C HIS A 169 3.33 6.09 -16.45
N LYS A 170 3.87 4.91 -16.12
CA LYS A 170 3.26 3.62 -16.47
C LYS A 170 3.55 2.54 -15.43
N ARG A 171 3.23 2.82 -14.17
CA ARG A 171 2.57 1.80 -13.37
C ARG A 171 1.19 2.30 -12.99
N ASP A 172 0.31 2.28 -13.99
CA ASP A 172 -1.09 2.07 -13.64
C ASP A 172 -1.20 0.62 -13.18
N TRP A 173 -1.13 0.35 -11.88
CA TRP A 173 -1.62 -0.92 -11.35
C TRP A 173 -3.13 -0.98 -11.55
N THR A 174 -3.57 -1.23 -12.78
CA THR A 174 -4.99 -1.37 -13.09
C THR A 174 -5.49 -2.68 -12.54
N ILE A 175 -6.03 -2.61 -11.33
CA ILE A 175 -6.79 -3.70 -10.73
C ILE A 175 -8.21 -3.47 -11.18
N ALA A 176 -8.80 -4.44 -11.88
CA ALA A 176 -10.19 -4.36 -12.34
C ALA A 176 -10.96 -5.58 -11.84
N LEU A 177 -12.13 -5.32 -11.26
CA LEU A 177 -13.14 -6.34 -10.98
C LEU A 177 -14.33 -6.05 -11.89
N SER A 178 -14.84 -7.08 -12.58
CA SER A 178 -16.04 -6.97 -13.44
C SER A 178 -16.77 -8.31 -13.51
N ASP A 179 -18.11 -8.29 -13.57
CA ASP A 179 -19.05 -9.38 -13.85
C ASP A 179 -19.03 -10.62 -12.93
N GLU A 180 -17.95 -10.89 -12.19
CA GLU A 180 -17.85 -12.08 -11.31
C GLU A 180 -18.75 -11.97 -10.07
N TRP A 181 -19.27 -10.78 -9.77
CA TRP A 181 -19.96 -10.44 -8.53
C TRP A 181 -21.36 -9.87 -8.72
N SER A 182 -21.82 -9.79 -9.97
CA SER A 182 -23.24 -9.61 -10.20
C SER A 182 -23.99 -10.77 -9.56
N GLY A 183 -25.02 -10.49 -8.76
CA GLY A 183 -25.88 -11.50 -8.19
C GLY A 183 -26.56 -11.10 -6.88
N GLU A 184 -27.25 -12.09 -6.32
CA GLU A 184 -28.09 -11.93 -5.14
C GLU A 184 -27.23 -11.77 -3.87
N LEU A 185 -27.17 -10.55 -3.33
CA LEU A 185 -26.65 -10.30 -1.98
C LEU A 185 -27.57 -10.97 -0.95
N ILE A 186 -28.87 -10.85 -1.17
CA ILE A 186 -29.92 -11.36 -0.28
C ILE A 186 -31.05 -11.91 -1.12
N ASN A 187 -31.52 -13.09 -0.75
CA ASN A 187 -32.72 -13.69 -1.32
C ASN A 187 -33.52 -14.38 -0.23
N THR A 188 -34.49 -13.65 0.31
CA THR A 188 -35.43 -14.15 1.31
C THR A 188 -36.85 -14.01 0.78
N LYS A 189 -37.83 -14.52 1.54
CA LYS A 189 -39.24 -14.36 1.18
C LYS A 189 -39.66 -12.88 1.11
N ASP A 190 -39.11 -12.06 2.00
CA ASP A 190 -39.60 -10.71 2.26
C ASP A 190 -38.71 -9.63 1.61
N LEU A 191 -37.51 -10.00 1.19
CA LEU A 191 -36.51 -9.13 0.56
C LEU A 191 -35.61 -9.90 -0.39
N ALA A 192 -35.41 -9.36 -1.58
CA ALA A 192 -34.30 -9.68 -2.47
C ALA A 192 -33.48 -8.42 -2.75
N ILE A 193 -32.15 -8.52 -2.68
CA ILE A 193 -31.23 -7.47 -3.11
C ILE A 193 -30.21 -8.09 -4.04
N ASP A 194 -30.06 -7.47 -5.19
CA ASP A 194 -29.23 -7.95 -6.28
C ASP A 194 -28.31 -6.82 -6.77
N VAL A 195 -27.02 -7.11 -6.83
CA VAL A 195 -26.04 -6.26 -7.51
C VAL A 195 -26.04 -6.70 -8.97
N GLN A 196 -26.56 -5.89 -9.87
CA GLN A 196 -26.67 -6.28 -11.27
C GLN A 196 -25.33 -6.14 -11.97
N ASP A 197 -24.60 -5.06 -11.68
CA ASP A 197 -23.31 -4.74 -12.29
C ASP A 197 -22.39 -4.12 -11.24
N VAL A 198 -21.13 -4.54 -11.24
CA VAL A 198 -20.06 -3.92 -10.46
C VAL A 198 -18.79 -3.85 -11.29
N SER A 199 -18.23 -2.65 -11.41
CA SER A 199 -16.91 -2.43 -11.97
C SER A 199 -16.10 -1.54 -11.04
N LEU A 200 -15.05 -2.10 -10.46
CA LEU A 200 -14.10 -1.34 -9.65
C LEU A 200 -12.76 -1.37 -10.35
N SER A 201 -12.15 -0.20 -10.51
CA SER A 201 -10.74 -0.16 -10.84
C SER A 201 -9.97 0.94 -10.13
N THR A 202 -8.71 0.63 -9.84
CA THR A 202 -7.78 1.59 -9.26
C THR A 202 -6.46 1.56 -10.02
N THR A 203 -5.70 2.65 -9.98
CA THR A 203 -4.28 2.69 -10.31
C THR A 203 -3.52 3.31 -9.14
N LEU A 204 -2.30 2.83 -8.87
CA LEU A 204 -1.54 3.21 -7.69
C LEU A 204 -0.04 3.33 -8.00
N ASP A 205 0.56 4.45 -7.57
CA ASP A 205 2.00 4.61 -7.39
C ASP A 205 2.31 4.77 -5.89
N LEU A 206 3.35 4.06 -5.41
CA LEU A 206 3.77 4.05 -4.00
C LEU A 206 5.25 4.45 -3.85
N SER A 207 5.52 5.46 -3.05
CA SER A 207 6.86 5.81 -2.55
C SER A 207 6.84 6.06 -1.05
N GLY A 208 8.03 6.19 -0.47
CA GLY A 208 8.13 6.49 0.95
C GLY A 208 9.56 6.49 1.45
N GLY A 209 9.69 6.74 2.74
CA GLY A 209 10.98 6.72 3.38
C GLY A 209 10.90 6.48 4.87
N VAL A 210 12.00 5.94 5.40
CA VAL A 210 12.21 5.74 6.83
C VAL A 210 13.60 6.24 7.20
N GLU A 211 13.69 6.92 8.33
CA GLU A 211 14.95 7.20 9.02
C GLU A 211 14.84 6.67 10.45
N LEU A 212 15.76 5.77 10.81
CA LEU A 212 15.74 5.03 12.04
C LEU A 212 17.07 5.21 12.77
N ASP A 213 17.02 5.71 14.00
CA ASP A 213 18.11 5.59 14.96
C ASP A 213 18.08 4.17 15.51
N VAL A 214 18.99 3.33 15.05
CA VAL A 214 19.10 1.91 15.42
C VAL A 214 19.55 1.76 16.87
N THR A 215 20.33 2.72 17.38
CA THR A 215 20.85 2.70 18.75
C THR A 215 19.73 2.94 19.76
N ASN A 216 18.83 3.88 19.45
CA ASN A 216 17.70 4.22 20.31
C ASN A 216 16.42 3.46 19.93
N SER A 217 16.41 2.74 18.80
CA SER A 217 15.24 2.04 18.26
C SER A 217 14.06 3.00 18.02
N THR A 218 14.37 4.20 17.53
CA THR A 218 13.40 5.29 17.32
C THR A 218 13.43 5.77 15.88
N ALA A 219 12.27 5.78 15.21
CA ALA A 219 12.13 6.41 13.92
C ALA A 219 12.10 7.94 14.09
N THR A 220 12.90 8.66 13.30
CA THR A 220 12.91 10.14 13.24
C THR A 220 12.11 10.66 12.06
N SER A 221 11.98 9.85 11.01
CA SER A 221 11.12 10.10 9.85
C SER A 221 10.51 8.77 9.41
N LEU A 222 9.22 8.78 9.10
CA LEU A 222 8.53 7.63 8.52
C LEU A 222 7.33 8.14 7.75
N TYR A 223 7.32 7.97 6.43
CA TYR A 223 6.27 8.51 5.58
C TYR A 223 5.98 7.63 4.37
N LEU A 224 4.76 7.76 3.85
CA LEU A 224 4.31 7.17 2.60
C LEU A 224 3.77 8.24 1.68
N GLU A 225 3.99 8.06 0.39
CA GLU A 225 3.48 8.90 -0.69
C GLU A 225 2.70 8.00 -1.65
N LEU A 226 1.46 8.41 -1.94
CA LEU A 226 0.52 7.64 -2.74
C LEU A 226 -0.03 8.54 -3.86
N ASP A 227 -0.03 8.04 -5.09
CA ASP A 227 -0.84 8.59 -6.17
C ASP A 227 -1.85 7.53 -6.61
N LEU A 228 -3.13 7.90 -6.63
CA LEU A 228 -4.26 7.00 -6.85
C LEU A 228 -5.15 7.52 -7.98
N ALA A 229 -5.57 6.67 -8.90
CA ALA A 229 -6.74 6.92 -9.74
C ALA A 229 -7.81 5.90 -9.40
N LEU A 230 -9.06 6.32 -9.25
CA LEU A 230 -10.16 5.45 -8.80
C LEU A 230 -11.29 5.51 -9.82
N PHE A 231 -11.93 4.38 -10.06
CA PHE A 231 -13.16 4.26 -10.84
C PHE A 231 -14.05 3.22 -10.18
N ALA A 232 -15.33 3.57 -9.99
CA ALA A 232 -16.33 2.67 -9.47
C ALA A 232 -17.63 2.83 -10.28
N GLU A 233 -18.22 1.70 -10.64
CA GLU A 233 -19.55 1.58 -11.22
C GLU A 233 -20.28 0.48 -10.44
N LEU A 234 -21.49 0.79 -9.99
CA LEU A 234 -22.30 -0.09 -9.14
C LEU A 234 -23.77 0.10 -9.46
N ASN A 235 -24.45 -0.98 -9.87
CA ASN A 235 -25.90 -1.02 -10.03
C ASN A 235 -26.50 -1.99 -9.01
N VAL A 236 -27.41 -1.50 -8.18
CA VAL A 236 -28.10 -2.27 -7.14
C VAL A 236 -29.60 -2.19 -7.35
N SER A 237 -30.27 -3.32 -7.16
CA SER A 237 -31.72 -3.42 -7.13
C SER A 237 -32.18 -4.10 -5.84
N ALA A 238 -33.29 -3.64 -5.28
CA ALA A 238 -33.92 -4.21 -4.11
C ALA A 238 -35.42 -4.41 -4.36
N GLN A 239 -35.94 -5.56 -3.96
CA GLN A 239 -37.35 -5.95 -4.05
C GLN A 239 -37.81 -6.37 -2.67
N ALA A 240 -38.67 -5.58 -2.05
CA ALA A 240 -39.24 -5.87 -0.74
C ALA A 240 -40.73 -6.17 -0.88
N THR A 241 -41.22 -7.20 -0.18
CA THR A 241 -42.66 -7.56 -0.14
C THR A 241 -43.33 -7.14 1.17
N ALA A 242 -42.55 -6.59 2.11
CA ALA A 242 -43.01 -6.06 3.39
C ALA A 242 -42.02 -5.00 3.91
N ALA A 243 -42.38 -4.32 5.00
CA ALA A 243 -41.47 -3.41 5.69
C ALA A 243 -40.18 -4.12 6.10
N TYR A 244 -39.04 -3.48 5.85
CA TYR A 244 -37.71 -4.03 6.12
C TYR A 244 -36.73 -2.89 6.40
N SER A 245 -35.75 -3.10 7.28
CA SER A 245 -34.71 -2.10 7.58
C SER A 245 -33.45 -2.82 8.02
N THR A 246 -32.29 -2.41 7.51
CA THR A 246 -31.00 -2.97 7.94
C THR A 246 -30.00 -1.91 8.26
N ASP A 247 -28.99 -2.35 9.01
CA ASP A 247 -27.97 -1.45 9.48
C ASP A 247 -26.91 -1.17 8.40
N LEU A 248 -26.40 -2.21 7.72
CA LEU A 248 -25.53 -2.13 6.55
C LEU A 248 -25.29 -3.55 6.02
N TRP A 249 -25.25 -3.75 4.69
CA TRP A 249 -24.60 -4.92 4.13
C TRP A 249 -23.40 -4.51 3.31
N SER A 250 -22.25 -5.08 3.65
CA SER A 250 -20.97 -4.78 3.02
C SER A 250 -20.27 -6.07 2.65
N TYR A 251 -19.61 -6.08 1.49
CA TYR A 251 -18.81 -7.18 1.03
C TYR A 251 -17.37 -6.72 0.80
N THR A 252 -16.54 -7.26 1.69
CA THR A 252 -15.08 -7.34 1.73
C THR A 252 -14.41 -8.15 0.63
N TYR A 253 -13.51 -7.59 -0.17
CA TYR A 253 -12.65 -8.42 -1.00
C TYR A 253 -11.21 -7.95 -0.93
N ASP A 254 -10.37 -8.88 -0.48
CA ASP A 254 -8.92 -8.73 -0.55
C ASP A 254 -8.53 -8.77 -2.04
N ALA A 255 -8.44 -7.60 -2.66
CA ALA A 255 -8.22 -7.46 -4.09
C ALA A 255 -6.73 -7.55 -4.40
N LEU A 256 -6.37 -8.58 -5.18
CA LEU A 256 -5.18 -8.77 -6.00
C LEU A 256 -3.79 -8.53 -5.37
N SER A 257 -2.87 -9.41 -5.75
CA SER A 257 -1.48 -9.38 -5.30
C SER A 257 -0.76 -8.10 -5.72
N VAL A 258 -0.74 -7.07 -4.88
CA VAL A 258 0.23 -5.98 -5.01
C VAL A 258 1.57 -6.58 -4.63
N THR A 259 2.53 -6.54 -5.55
CA THR A 259 3.87 -7.12 -5.34
C THR A 259 4.53 -6.43 -4.16
N ALA A 260 4.65 -7.13 -3.04
CA ALA A 260 5.51 -6.71 -1.94
C ALA A 260 6.94 -6.61 -2.46
N PHE A 261 7.75 -5.73 -1.87
CA PHE A 261 9.17 -5.71 -2.16
C PHE A 261 9.99 -5.68 -0.88
N GLU A 262 11.20 -6.20 -0.98
CA GLU A 262 12.09 -6.27 0.16
C GLU A 262 13.54 -6.01 -0.22
N ILE A 263 14.27 -5.45 0.72
CA ILE A 263 15.72 -5.47 0.80
C ILE A 263 16.03 -6.39 1.98
N THR A 264 16.53 -7.59 1.70
CA THR A 264 16.77 -8.62 2.73
C THR A 264 17.50 -8.06 3.95
N GLY A 265 16.91 -8.23 5.13
CA GLY A 265 17.48 -7.79 6.41
C GLY A 265 17.42 -6.28 6.67
N ILE A 266 16.93 -5.47 5.73
CA ILE A 266 16.88 -4.00 5.84
C ILE A 266 15.44 -3.48 5.83
N LEU A 267 14.66 -3.79 4.80
CA LEU A 267 13.33 -3.22 4.59
C LEU A 267 12.42 -4.26 3.94
N SER A 268 11.19 -4.39 4.40
CA SER A 268 10.11 -5.07 3.69
C SER A 268 8.90 -4.14 3.65
N VAL A 269 8.32 -4.00 2.46
CA VAL A 269 7.11 -3.20 2.23
C VAL A 269 6.07 -4.10 1.57
N GLY A 270 4.97 -4.32 2.30
CA GLY A 270 3.87 -5.17 1.90
C GLY A 270 2.59 -4.35 1.73
N PRO A 271 2.30 -3.86 0.51
CA PRO A 271 0.99 -3.28 0.21
C PRO A 271 -0.08 -4.37 0.11
N SER A 272 -1.28 -4.06 0.58
CA SER A 272 -2.51 -4.83 0.40
C SER A 272 -3.62 -3.89 -0.03
N LEU A 273 -4.37 -4.31 -1.03
CA LEU A 273 -5.53 -3.57 -1.50
C LEU A 273 -6.79 -4.36 -1.12
N THR A 274 -7.75 -3.67 -0.54
CA THR A 274 -9.09 -4.18 -0.29
C THR A 274 -10.07 -3.35 -1.10
N LEU A 275 -10.96 -4.03 -1.79
CA LEU A 275 -12.08 -3.41 -2.50
C LEU A 275 -13.35 -3.86 -1.80
N GLY A 276 -14.23 -2.92 -1.51
CA GLY A 276 -15.51 -3.22 -0.93
C GLY A 276 -16.65 -2.55 -1.67
N VAL A 277 -17.80 -3.22 -1.59
CA VAL A 277 -19.08 -2.70 -2.04
C VAL A 277 -20.12 -3.00 -1.00
N GLY A 278 -21.14 -2.16 -0.92
CA GLY A 278 -22.24 -2.45 -0.04
C GLY A 278 -23.45 -1.59 -0.29
N VAL A 279 -24.45 -1.81 0.54
CA VAL A 279 -25.73 -1.14 0.45
C VAL A 279 -26.35 -1.03 1.84
N GLU A 280 -26.84 0.16 2.15
CA GLU A 280 -27.79 0.38 3.23
C GLU A 280 -29.19 0.46 2.64
N PHE A 281 -30.15 -0.22 3.28
CA PHE A 281 -31.51 -0.34 2.75
C PHE A 281 -32.55 -0.24 3.86
N GLY A 282 -33.65 0.42 3.54
CA GLY A 282 -34.84 0.38 4.38
C GLY A 282 -36.07 0.81 3.62
N VAL A 283 -37.22 0.26 4.01
CA VAL A 283 -38.49 0.46 3.35
C VAL A 283 -39.65 0.19 4.30
N THR A 284 -40.74 0.94 4.19
CA THR A 284 -41.91 0.77 5.07
C THR A 284 -42.98 -0.20 4.55
N GLY A 285 -42.81 -0.76 3.36
CA GLY A 285 -43.80 -1.61 2.69
C GLY A 285 -43.27 -2.28 1.44
N GLU A 286 -44.18 -2.76 0.59
CA GLU A 286 -43.83 -3.41 -0.68
C GLU A 286 -43.32 -2.36 -1.69
N ALA A 287 -42.12 -2.59 -2.21
CA ALA A 287 -41.51 -1.73 -3.22
C ALA A 287 -40.36 -2.42 -3.96
N ASN A 288 -40.11 -1.93 -5.18
CA ASN A 288 -38.89 -2.19 -5.94
C ASN A 288 -38.12 -0.88 -6.04
N ILE A 289 -36.82 -0.93 -5.74
CA ILE A 289 -35.95 0.24 -5.76
C ILE A 289 -34.70 -0.12 -6.54
N THR A 290 -34.24 0.78 -7.40
CA THR A 290 -32.95 0.65 -8.09
C THR A 290 -32.09 1.86 -7.78
N ALA A 291 -30.78 1.67 -7.72
CA ALA A 291 -29.80 2.74 -7.59
C ALA A 291 -28.57 2.42 -8.44
N ASP A 292 -28.14 3.42 -9.21
CA ASP A 292 -26.95 3.41 -10.05
C ASP A 292 -25.94 4.40 -9.48
N LEU A 293 -24.68 4.01 -9.42
CA LEU A 293 -23.54 4.87 -9.13
C LEU A 293 -22.48 4.64 -10.20
N SER A 294 -21.98 5.72 -10.79
CA SER A 294 -20.68 5.73 -11.47
C SER A 294 -19.89 6.92 -10.97
N THR A 295 -18.64 6.70 -10.58
CA THR A 295 -17.75 7.74 -10.09
C THR A 295 -16.32 7.50 -10.54
N GLN A 296 -15.59 8.59 -10.76
CA GLN A 296 -14.19 8.57 -11.13
C GLN A 296 -13.42 9.66 -10.39
N ILE A 297 -12.24 9.29 -9.89
CA ILE A 297 -11.18 10.17 -9.43
C ILE A 297 -10.01 9.99 -10.39
N THR A 298 -9.70 11.01 -11.19
CA THR A 298 -8.62 10.91 -12.18
C THR A 298 -7.24 10.79 -11.53
N ARG A 299 -7.01 11.50 -10.41
CA ARG A 299 -5.75 11.48 -9.66
C ARG A 299 -5.91 12.10 -8.27
N GLY A 300 -5.94 11.29 -7.22
CA GLY A 300 -5.75 11.68 -5.82
C GLY A 300 -4.29 11.49 -5.42
N THR A 301 -3.77 12.39 -4.58
CA THR A 301 -2.41 12.31 -4.05
C THR A 301 -2.45 12.37 -2.54
N VAL A 302 -1.68 11.52 -1.85
CA VAL A 302 -1.58 11.52 -0.39
C VAL A 302 -0.12 11.50 0.04
N TYR A 303 0.22 12.38 0.99
CA TYR A 303 1.43 12.28 1.80
C TYR A 303 1.00 11.93 3.22
N LEU A 304 1.40 10.76 3.71
CA LEU A 304 1.16 10.33 5.08
C LEU A 304 2.46 10.42 5.88
N ASP A 305 2.49 11.27 6.91
CA ASP A 305 3.52 11.22 7.94
C ASP A 305 3.06 10.24 9.03
N LEU A 306 3.72 9.09 9.13
CA LEU A 306 3.31 8.01 10.02
C LEU A 306 3.63 8.31 11.49
N LEU A 307 4.37 9.39 11.78
CA LEU A 307 4.72 9.82 13.12
C LEU A 307 3.85 11.01 13.58
N HIS A 308 3.39 11.85 12.65
CA HIS A 308 2.67 13.10 12.95
C HIS A 308 1.44 13.28 12.05
N SER A 309 0.25 13.08 12.60
CA SER A 309 -1.00 13.17 11.82
C SER A 309 -1.27 14.55 11.22
N ASP A 310 -0.78 15.62 11.87
CA ASP A 310 -0.95 17.01 11.43
C ASP A 310 -0.02 17.40 10.27
N ALA A 311 0.98 16.57 9.96
CA ALA A 311 1.85 16.72 8.80
C ALA A 311 1.36 15.95 7.56
N SER A 312 0.34 15.09 7.71
CA SER A 312 -0.27 14.36 6.61
C SER A 312 -1.14 15.29 5.75
N THR A 313 -1.03 15.16 4.42
CA THR A 313 -1.74 16.03 3.45
C THR A 313 -2.30 15.23 2.29
N SER A 314 -3.32 15.79 1.63
CA SER A 314 -3.90 15.16 0.44
C SER A 314 -4.42 16.20 -0.56
N SER A 315 -4.55 15.80 -1.84
CA SER A 315 -5.08 16.66 -2.89
C SER A 315 -5.64 15.84 -4.07
N GLY A 316 -6.35 16.49 -5.00
CA GLY A 316 -6.80 15.84 -6.26
C GLY A 316 -8.12 15.06 -6.19
N TRP A 317 -8.80 15.10 -5.04
CA TRP A 317 -10.04 14.34 -4.76
C TRP A 317 -11.32 14.92 -5.36
N THR A 318 -11.28 15.46 -6.58
CA THR A 318 -12.49 15.97 -7.24
C THR A 318 -13.19 14.84 -8.00
N PRO A 319 -14.30 14.28 -7.50
CA PRO A 319 -15.04 13.22 -8.19
C PRO A 319 -15.75 13.77 -9.42
N THR A 320 -15.82 12.95 -10.47
CA THR A 320 -16.84 13.08 -11.51
C THR A 320 -17.80 11.90 -11.38
N GLN A 321 -19.07 12.20 -11.14
CA GLN A 321 -20.05 11.19 -10.78
C GLN A 321 -21.36 11.35 -11.55
N THR A 322 -22.03 10.22 -11.73
CA THR A 322 -23.43 10.13 -12.14
C THR A 322 -24.13 9.13 -11.23
N ALA A 323 -25.35 9.45 -10.80
CA ALA A 323 -26.19 8.50 -10.11
C ALA A 323 -27.65 8.67 -10.53
N SER A 324 -28.41 7.59 -10.42
CA SER A 324 -29.85 7.58 -10.58
C SER A 324 -30.47 6.64 -9.57
N ALA A 325 -31.71 6.91 -9.16
CA ALA A 325 -32.48 5.98 -8.36
C ALA A 325 -33.95 6.02 -8.76
N THR A 326 -34.63 4.88 -8.62
CA THR A 326 -36.07 4.78 -8.89
C THR A 326 -36.77 4.00 -7.78
N LEU A 327 -38.04 4.31 -7.52
CA LEU A 327 -38.89 3.65 -6.54
C LEU A 327 -40.22 3.26 -7.20
N SER A 328 -40.68 2.03 -6.96
CA SER A 328 -42.06 1.61 -7.23
C SER A 328 -42.84 1.53 -5.92
N GLY A 329 -43.98 2.23 -5.83
CA GLY A 329 -44.90 2.13 -4.70
C GLY A 329 -44.96 3.38 -3.83
N GLU A 330 -46.03 3.47 -3.02
CA GLU A 330 -46.31 4.60 -2.14
C GLU A 330 -45.76 4.33 -0.73
N VAL A 331 -44.43 4.30 -0.59
CA VAL A 331 -43.74 3.98 0.67
C VAL A 331 -42.56 4.92 0.93
N ASP A 332 -42.14 5.01 2.20
CA ASP A 332 -40.84 5.58 2.53
C ASP A 332 -39.76 4.53 2.28
N ALA A 333 -38.64 4.96 1.70
CA ALA A 333 -37.56 4.08 1.33
C ALA A 333 -36.19 4.77 1.29
N GLN A 334 -35.14 3.97 1.45
CA GLN A 334 -33.75 4.33 1.16
C GLN A 334 -33.04 3.14 0.52
N LEU A 335 -32.16 3.45 -0.44
CA LEU A 335 -31.24 2.49 -1.06
C LEU A 335 -29.94 3.24 -1.31
N ASN A 336 -28.97 3.04 -0.42
CA ASN A 336 -27.73 3.80 -0.40
C ASN A 336 -26.56 2.87 -0.76
N PRO A 337 -26.24 2.69 -2.05
CA PRO A 337 -25.10 1.90 -2.46
C PRO A 337 -23.80 2.67 -2.20
N PHE A 338 -22.73 1.94 -1.86
CA PHE A 338 -21.38 2.48 -1.74
C PHE A 338 -20.35 1.54 -2.34
N ALA A 339 -19.21 2.13 -2.71
CA ALA A 339 -17.98 1.46 -3.08
C ALA A 339 -16.83 2.03 -2.26
N ASP A 340 -15.96 1.16 -1.74
CA ASP A 340 -14.78 1.52 -0.97
C ASP A 340 -13.50 0.89 -1.56
N VAL A 341 -12.41 1.62 -1.42
CA VAL A 341 -11.06 1.17 -1.78
C VAL A 341 -10.15 1.48 -0.61
N GLU A 342 -9.63 0.44 0.04
CA GLU A 342 -8.65 0.57 1.11
C GLU A 342 -7.29 0.07 0.63
N LEU A 343 -6.29 0.95 0.66
CA LEU A 343 -4.89 0.58 0.50
C LEU A 343 -4.22 0.59 1.88
N ALA A 344 -3.78 -0.57 2.34
CA ALA A 344 -2.92 -0.68 3.52
C ALA A 344 -1.50 -1.06 3.11
N VAL A 345 -0.51 -0.58 3.85
CA VAL A 345 0.92 -0.83 3.62
C VAL A 345 1.55 -1.20 4.94
N GLY A 346 2.05 -2.43 5.03
CA GLY A 346 2.94 -2.87 6.11
C GLY A 346 4.39 -2.49 5.79
N VAL A 347 5.08 -1.88 6.75
CA VAL A 347 6.50 -1.53 6.66
C VAL A 347 7.25 -2.19 7.80
N ASN A 348 8.23 -3.03 7.48
CA ASN A 348 9.11 -3.69 8.43
C ASN A 348 10.56 -3.29 8.16
N VAL A 349 11.27 -2.80 9.18
CA VAL A 349 12.65 -2.33 9.07
C VAL A 349 13.56 -3.12 10.00
N LEU A 350 14.71 -3.56 9.48
CA LEU A 350 15.74 -4.32 10.18
C LEU A 350 15.20 -5.57 10.91
N ASN A 351 14.35 -6.35 10.22
CA ASN A 351 13.74 -7.58 10.74
C ASN A 351 12.94 -7.33 12.03
N GLY A 352 11.99 -6.39 11.97
CA GLY A 352 11.06 -6.07 13.04
C GLY A 352 11.61 -5.17 14.14
N LEU A 353 12.70 -4.42 13.88
CA LEU A 353 13.10 -3.36 14.82
C LEU A 353 12.06 -2.22 14.81
N LEU A 354 11.51 -1.94 13.64
CA LEU A 354 10.32 -1.12 13.45
C LEU A 354 9.34 -1.92 12.59
N GLU A 355 8.09 -1.99 13.03
CA GLU A 355 6.98 -2.59 12.30
C GLU A 355 5.77 -1.68 12.44
N VAL A 356 5.29 -1.16 11.32
CA VAL A 356 4.13 -0.27 11.28
C VAL A 356 3.24 -0.69 10.12
N SER A 357 1.94 -0.43 10.24
CA SER A 357 1.04 -0.43 9.10
C SER A 357 0.25 0.86 9.05
N ALA A 358 0.04 1.37 7.85
CA ALA A 358 -0.72 2.57 7.57
C ALA A 358 -1.49 2.39 6.28
N GLY A 359 -2.51 3.20 6.06
CA GLY A 359 -3.31 3.09 4.86
C GLY A 359 -4.18 4.30 4.59
N VAL A 360 -4.83 4.25 3.44
CA VAL A 360 -5.84 5.21 2.98
C VAL A 360 -7.05 4.43 2.52
N GLU A 361 -8.22 4.85 2.99
CA GLU A 361 -9.52 4.38 2.55
C GLU A 361 -10.21 5.51 1.79
N ALA A 362 -10.65 5.22 0.57
CA ALA A 362 -11.47 6.12 -0.23
C ALA A 362 -12.84 5.49 -0.45
N LYS A 363 -13.89 6.15 0.03
CA LYS A 363 -15.26 5.64 -0.01
C LYS A 363 -16.16 6.59 -0.79
N ALA A 364 -16.89 6.04 -1.75
CA ALA A 364 -17.91 6.72 -2.52
C ALA A 364 -19.29 6.15 -2.20
N GLU A 365 -20.24 7.00 -1.84
CA GLU A 365 -21.59 6.59 -1.43
C GLU A 365 -22.64 7.48 -2.10
N VAL A 366 -23.75 6.87 -2.54
CA VAL A 366 -24.95 7.60 -2.94
C VAL A 366 -25.97 7.45 -1.84
N VAL A 367 -26.44 8.58 -1.31
CA VAL A 367 -27.46 8.63 -0.28
C VAL A 367 -28.79 9.00 -0.94
N ASN A 368 -29.70 8.03 -1.05
CA ASN A 368 -31.02 8.20 -1.65
C ASN A 368 -32.12 8.11 -0.60
N THR A 369 -32.97 9.14 -0.53
CA THR A 369 -34.14 9.12 0.35
C THR A 369 -35.43 9.35 -0.43
N PHE A 370 -36.39 8.48 -0.24
CA PHE A 370 -37.74 8.58 -0.78
C PHE A 370 -38.73 8.77 0.38
N SER A 371 -39.54 9.83 0.33
CA SER A 371 -40.50 10.15 1.39
C SER A 371 -41.90 10.46 0.86
N VAL A 372 -42.88 9.68 1.29
CA VAL A 372 -44.30 9.83 1.03
C VAL A 372 -44.97 10.44 2.26
N ALA A 373 -45.79 11.46 2.04
CA ALA A 373 -46.47 12.14 3.14
C ALA A 373 -47.34 11.18 3.97
N GLY A 374 -46.98 10.97 5.24
CA GLY A 374 -47.72 10.12 6.18
C GLY A 374 -47.29 8.66 6.22
N ALA A 375 -46.25 8.25 5.47
CA ALA A 375 -45.53 7.01 5.71
C ALA A 375 -44.65 7.14 6.98
N GLY A 376 -44.19 6.00 7.51
CA GLY A 376 -43.38 5.96 8.74
C GLY A 376 -41.90 6.19 8.44
N ASP A 377 -41.14 6.74 9.38
CA ASP A 377 -39.71 7.00 9.16
C ASP A 377 -38.93 5.68 8.99
N VAL A 378 -38.06 5.63 7.98
CA VAL A 378 -37.04 4.58 7.85
C VAL A 378 -35.88 4.93 8.80
N SER A 379 -35.46 3.99 9.64
CA SER A 379 -34.28 4.15 10.49
C SER A 379 -33.02 3.65 9.77
N SER A 380 -32.02 4.50 9.64
CA SER A 380 -30.71 4.20 9.06
C SER A 380 -29.61 4.19 10.13
N THR A 381 -28.53 3.44 9.90
CA THR A 381 -27.34 3.47 10.77
C THR A 381 -26.39 4.58 10.35
N THR A 382 -26.50 5.06 9.10
CA THR A 382 -25.83 6.26 8.60
C THR A 382 -26.42 7.55 9.17
N GLY A 383 -27.58 7.49 9.85
CA GLY A 383 -28.25 8.65 10.43
C GLY A 383 -28.96 9.54 9.39
N VAL A 384 -29.06 9.05 8.14
CA VAL A 384 -29.84 9.66 7.07
C VAL A 384 -31.31 9.69 7.47
N THR A 385 -31.92 10.88 7.35
CA THR A 385 -33.34 11.10 7.64
C THR A 385 -34.06 11.48 6.35
N ALA A 386 -35.29 11.00 6.21
CA ALA A 386 -36.15 11.34 5.09
C ALA A 386 -36.31 12.88 4.99
N VAL A 387 -35.84 13.47 3.90
CA VAL A 387 -35.96 14.92 3.68
C VAL A 387 -37.27 15.20 2.96
N THR A 388 -38.18 15.92 3.62
CA THR A 388 -39.40 16.44 2.99
C THR A 388 -39.15 17.82 2.42
N GLY A 389 -39.60 18.05 1.18
CA GLY A 389 -39.53 19.37 0.55
C GLY A 389 -40.56 20.35 1.11
N THR A 390 -40.56 21.58 0.61
CA THR A 390 -41.56 22.58 1.00
C THR A 390 -42.87 22.39 0.26
N GLY A 391 -43.97 22.14 0.97
CA GLY A 391 -45.32 22.04 0.40
C GLY A 391 -45.89 20.62 0.47
N ALA A 392 -46.97 20.37 -0.26
CA ALA A 392 -47.59 19.04 -0.36
C ALA A 392 -47.12 18.36 -1.65
N CYS A 393 -46.62 17.12 -1.55
CA CYS A 393 -46.40 16.25 -2.69
C CYS A 393 -47.65 15.39 -2.91
N SER A 394 -48.66 15.95 -3.59
CA SER A 394 -49.93 15.25 -3.82
C SER A 394 -49.77 14.16 -4.88
N ASN A 395 -50.17 12.92 -4.56
CA ASN A 395 -50.02 11.74 -5.42
C ASN A 395 -48.57 11.51 -5.87
N GLY A 396 -47.63 11.67 -4.95
CA GLY A 396 -46.21 11.52 -5.25
C GLY A 396 -45.35 11.32 -4.00
N TYR A 397 -44.04 11.29 -4.22
CA TYR A 397 -43.00 11.17 -3.20
C TYR A 397 -41.97 12.29 -3.34
N TRP A 398 -41.38 12.71 -2.23
CA TRP A 398 -40.17 13.52 -2.20
C TRP A 398 -38.96 12.62 -2.44
N PHE A 399 -38.07 13.05 -3.34
CA PHE A 399 -36.81 12.37 -3.59
C PHE A 399 -35.65 13.35 -3.40
N THR A 400 -34.63 12.89 -2.68
CA THR A 400 -33.35 13.58 -2.52
C THR A 400 -32.24 12.57 -2.75
N SER A 401 -31.19 12.99 -3.45
CA SER A 401 -30.02 12.16 -3.71
C SER A 401 -28.74 12.98 -3.58
N ASP A 402 -27.86 12.56 -2.68
CA ASP A 402 -26.56 13.16 -2.45
C ASP A 402 -25.45 12.16 -2.76
N PHE A 403 -24.37 12.64 -3.35
CA PHE A 403 -23.12 11.89 -3.47
C PHE A 403 -22.20 12.30 -2.32
N VAL A 404 -21.71 11.33 -1.55
CA VAL A 404 -20.73 11.53 -0.48
C VAL A 404 -19.44 10.84 -0.89
N PHE A 405 -18.32 11.54 -0.77
CA PHE A 405 -17.01 10.95 -0.98
C PHE A 405 -16.06 11.35 0.14
N ASP A 406 -15.52 10.35 0.79
CA ASP A 406 -14.62 10.48 1.93
C ASP A 406 -13.28 9.83 1.62
N VAL A 407 -12.23 10.44 2.14
CA VAL A 407 -10.88 9.88 2.15
C VAL A 407 -10.36 9.95 3.56
N ASP A 408 -10.22 8.78 4.17
CA ASP A 408 -9.66 8.61 5.49
C ASP A 408 -8.27 8.02 5.38
N ALA A 409 -7.38 8.44 6.27
CA ALA A 409 -6.09 7.81 6.44
C ALA A 409 -5.96 7.27 7.85
N PHE A 410 -5.20 6.19 7.99
CA PHE A 410 -4.93 5.58 9.27
C PHE A 410 -3.49 5.14 9.39
N VAL A 411 -3.01 5.14 10.63
CA VAL A 411 -1.78 4.48 11.03
C VAL A 411 -2.17 3.59 12.20
N THR A 412 -2.03 2.28 12.02
CA THR A 412 -2.58 1.27 12.91
C THR A 412 -2.14 1.52 14.35
N SER A 413 -3.12 1.60 15.25
CA SER A 413 -2.93 1.88 16.68
C SER A 413 -2.34 3.27 17.04
N LEU A 414 -2.08 4.14 16.06
CA LEU A 414 -1.54 5.48 16.29
C LEU A 414 -2.59 6.57 16.07
N TYR A 415 -3.14 6.68 14.86
CA TYR A 415 -4.16 7.68 14.57
C TYR A 415 -5.03 7.29 13.36
N SER A 416 -6.16 7.98 13.24
CA SER A 416 -6.99 8.04 12.05
C SER A 416 -7.39 9.49 11.81
N VAL A 417 -7.43 9.92 10.55
CA VAL A 417 -7.73 11.30 10.16
C VAL A 417 -8.47 11.32 8.82
N THR A 418 -9.54 12.11 8.75
CA THR A 418 -10.21 12.41 7.48
C THR A 418 -9.41 13.45 6.72
N LEU A 419 -8.87 13.05 5.58
CA LEU A 419 -8.05 13.89 4.71
C LEU A 419 -8.90 14.71 3.73
N TYR A 420 -10.06 14.19 3.36
CA TYR A 420 -10.99 14.84 2.45
C TYR A 420 -12.40 14.33 2.68
N THR A 421 -13.37 15.24 2.56
CA THR A 421 -14.79 14.89 2.50
C THR A 421 -15.49 15.88 1.56
N VAL A 422 -16.39 15.38 0.74
CA VAL A 422 -17.26 16.21 -0.08
C VAL A 422 -18.64 15.60 -0.16
N THR A 423 -19.66 16.45 -0.02
CA THR A 423 -21.04 16.11 -0.34
C THR A 423 -21.45 16.93 -1.56
N VAL A 424 -21.90 16.25 -2.62
CA VAL A 424 -22.37 16.88 -3.85
C VAL A 424 -23.81 16.47 -4.09
N PRO A 425 -24.77 17.42 -4.14
CA PRO A 425 -26.15 17.08 -4.44
C PRO A 425 -26.28 16.59 -5.88
N ILE A 426 -26.86 15.40 -6.05
CA ILE A 426 -27.17 14.81 -7.36
C ILE A 426 -28.58 15.26 -7.78
N PHE A 427 -29.53 15.11 -6.86
CA PHE A 427 -30.90 15.61 -7.00
C PHE A 427 -31.27 16.39 -5.74
N ALA A 428 -31.56 17.68 -5.91
CA ALA A 428 -32.18 18.46 -4.85
C ALA A 428 -33.57 17.87 -4.52
N THR A 429 -34.04 18.10 -3.29
CA THR A 429 -35.34 17.60 -2.84
C THR A 429 -36.46 18.07 -3.77
N GLU A 430 -37.03 17.15 -4.53
CA GLU A 430 -38.09 17.40 -5.50
C GLU A 430 -39.26 16.42 -5.33
N CYS A 431 -40.46 16.85 -5.69
CA CYS A 431 -41.66 16.03 -5.63
C CYS A 431 -41.89 15.35 -6.97
N PHE A 432 -41.93 14.03 -6.97
CA PHE A 432 -42.17 13.19 -8.14
C PHE A 432 -43.56 12.57 -8.07
N PRO A 433 -44.36 12.63 -9.14
CA PRO A 433 -45.63 11.91 -9.21
C PRO A 433 -45.38 10.39 -9.28
N PHE A 434 -46.32 9.60 -8.76
CA PHE A 434 -46.31 8.14 -8.92
C PHE A 434 -46.55 7.68 -10.36
#